data_AF-A0A0S7Z9I0-F1
#
_entry.id   AF-A0A0S7Z9I0-F1
#
_cell.length_a   1.000
_cell.length_b   1.000
_cell.length_c   1.000
_cell.angle_alpha   90.00
_cell.angle_beta   90.00
_cell.angle_gamma   90.00
#
_symmetry.space_group_name_H-M   'P 1'
#
loop_
_entity.id
_entity.type
_entity.pdbx_description
1 polymer ?
#
loop_
_entity_poly.entity_id
_entity_poly.type
_entity_poly.pdbx_seq_one_letter_code
_entity_poly.pdbx_strand_id
1 'polypeptide(L)' 'MAEVLISEDESFERALRRFKKKCEKAGILSDLRRHRHYEKPSERRKRKINAARRKRRNPYRY' A
#
# COMPACT_ATOMS: atom_id res chain seq x y z
N MET A 1 -0.70 9.29 -6.36
CA MET A 1 -2.17 9.17 -6.26
C MET A 1 -2.62 7.96 -7.06
N ALA A 2 -3.72 7.31 -6.66
CA ALA A 2 -4.25 6.14 -7.37
C ALA A 2 -5.45 6.60 -8.21
N GLU A 3 -5.26 6.69 -9.53
CA GLU A 3 -6.32 7.05 -10.47
C GLU A 3 -6.77 5.82 -11.27
N VAL A 4 -8.08 5.69 -11.49
CA VAL A 4 -8.70 4.64 -12.31
C VAL A 4 -9.60 5.33 -13.32
N LEU A 5 -9.25 5.20 -14.59
CA LEU A 5 -10.13 5.60 -15.70
C LEU A 5 -11.13 4.47 -15.94
N ILE A 6 -12.42 4.80 -15.88
CA ILE A 6 -13.53 3.87 -16.10
C ILE A 6 -13.92 4.00 -17.58
N SER A 7 -14.09 2.87 -18.26
CA SER A 7 -14.58 2.82 -19.64
C SER A 7 -16.06 2.43 -19.62
N GLU A 8 -16.83 2.84 -20.63
CA GLU A 8 -18.31 2.74 -20.65
C GLU A 8 -18.84 1.31 -20.54
N ASP A 9 -18.05 0.30 -20.92
CA ASP A 9 -18.39 -1.13 -20.83
C ASP A 9 -18.09 -1.78 -19.46
N GLU A 10 -17.61 -1.02 -18.46
CA GLU A 10 -17.25 -1.60 -17.16
C GLU A 10 -18.31 -1.42 -16.08
N SER A 11 -18.70 -2.52 -15.44
CA SER A 11 -19.54 -2.48 -14.24
C SER A 11 -18.85 -1.74 -13.09
N PHE A 12 -19.58 -0.85 -12.42
CA PHE A 12 -19.13 -0.05 -11.28
C PHE A 12 -18.38 -0.86 -10.21
N GLU A 13 -18.85 -2.08 -9.92
CA GLU A 13 -18.25 -2.93 -8.90
C GLU A 13 -16.83 -3.41 -9.28
N ARG A 14 -16.59 -3.66 -10.58
CA ARG A 14 -15.26 -3.99 -11.10
C ARG A 14 -14.31 -2.79 -11.00
N ALA A 15 -14.78 -1.60 -11.37
CA ALA A 15 -14.01 -0.37 -11.24
C ALA A 15 -13.60 -0.11 -9.77
N LEU A 16 -14.54 -0.25 -8.84
CA LEU A 16 -14.29 -0.09 -7.40
C LEU A 16 -13.26 -1.09 -6.88
N ARG A 17 -13.34 -2.37 -7.31
CA ARG A 17 -12.37 -3.40 -6.91
C ARG A 17 -10.96 -3.08 -7.41
N ARG A 18 -10.83 -2.58 -8.65
CA ARG A 18 -9.54 -2.15 -9.22
C ARG A 18 -8.99 -0.94 -8.48
N PHE A 19 -9.84 0.03 -8.14
CA PHE A 19 -9.46 1.20 -7.35
C PHE A 19 -8.94 0.80 -5.97
N LYS A 20 -9.67 -0.06 -5.25
CA LYS A 20 -9.24 -0.57 -3.94
C LYS A 20 -7.88 -1.28 -4.03
N LYS A 21 -7.68 -2.13 -5.05
CA LYS A 21 -6.40 -2.81 -5.29
C LYS A 21 -5.27 -1.82 -5.63
N LYS A 22 -5.54 -0.76 -6.41
CA LYS A 22 -4.57 0.31 -6.69
C LYS A 22 -4.22 1.09 -5.42
N CYS A 23 -5.19 1.43 -4.58
CA CYS A 23 -4.97 2.10 -3.29
C CYS A 23 -4.15 1.25 -2.31
N GLU A 24 -4.41 -0.06 -2.26
CA GLU A 24 -3.62 -1.03 -1.50
C GLU A 24 -2.19 -1.13 -2.02
N LYS A 25 -2.01 -1.26 -3.34
CA LYS A 25 -0.68 -1.32 -3.99
C LYS A 25 0.11 -0.03 -3.79
N ALA A 26 -0.55 1.11 -3.86
CA ALA A 26 0.05 2.42 -3.61
C ALA A 26 0.44 2.63 -2.15
N GLY A 27 -0.03 1.78 -1.22
CA GLY A 27 0.36 1.84 0.19
C GLY A 27 -0.16 3.08 0.93
N ILE A 28 -1.14 3.80 0.37
CA ILE A 28 -1.64 5.10 0.87
C ILE A 28 -2.07 5.00 2.34
N LEU A 29 -2.80 3.92 2.69
CA LEU A 29 -3.23 3.66 4.06
C LEU A 29 -2.05 3.38 5.01
N SER A 30 -0.99 2.74 4.51
CA SER A 30 0.21 2.45 5.30
C SER A 30 1.02 3.73 5.55
N ASP A 31 1.09 4.62 4.55
CA ASP A 31 1.71 5.94 4.71
C ASP A 31 0.91 6.83 5.65
N LEU A 32 -0.42 6.86 5.56
CA LEU A 32 -1.27 7.57 6.52
C LEU A 32 -1.02 7.14 7.97
N ARG A 33 -0.87 5.83 8.21
CA ARG A 33 -0.55 5.31 9.56
C ARG A 33 0.86 5.69 10.00
N ARG A 34 1.82 5.74 9.06
CA ARG A 34 3.22 6.09 9.32
C ARG A 34 3.41 7.57 9.68
N HIS A 35 2.62 8.46 9.08
CA HIS A 35 2.72 9.91 9.30
C HIS A 35 1.77 10.44 10.37
N ARG A 36 0.94 9.57 10.98
CA ARG A 36 -0.06 9.98 11.98
C ARG A 36 0.56 10.53 13.26
N HIS A 37 1.81 10.16 13.56
CA HIS A 37 2.57 10.65 14.71
C HIS A 37 4.03 10.81 14.30
N TYR A 38 4.74 11.70 15.00
CA TYR A 38 6.18 11.81 14.83
C TYR A 38 6.85 10.52 15.28
N GLU A 39 7.76 10.03 14.43
CA GLU A 39 8.61 8.89 14.75
C GLU A 39 10.06 9.35 14.77
N LYS A 40 10.77 9.01 15.85
CA LYS A 40 12.20 9.27 15.97
C LYS A 40 12.98 8.60 14.82
N PRO A 41 14.09 9.21 14.35
CA PRO A 41 14.88 8.65 13.24
C PRO A 41 15.35 7.21 13.45
N SER A 42 15.65 6.82 14.70
CA SER A 42 16.05 5.47 15.10
C SER A 42 14.95 4.43 14.85
N GLU A 43 13.73 4.71 15.32
CA GLU A 43 12.57 3.86 15.11
C GLU A 43 12.22 3.75 13.62
N ARG A 44 12.38 4.86 12.87
CA ARG A 44 12.18 4.85 11.42
C ARG A 44 13.13 3.89 10.70
N ARG A 45 14.41 3.88 11.10
CA ARG A 45 15.43 2.94 10.60
C ARG A 45 15.08 1.50 10.99
N LYS A 46 14.73 1.25 12.24
CA LYS A 46 14.32 -0.08 12.76
C LYS A 46 13.12 -0.63 12.00
N ARG A 47 12.08 0.18 11.76
CA ARG A 47 10.90 -0.21 10.98
C ARG A 47 11.26 -0.58 9.55
N LYS A 48 12.13 0.20 8.88
CA LYS A 48 12.56 -0.08 7.50
C LYS A 48 13.28 -1.43 7.40
N ILE A 49 14.18 -1.73 8.33
CA ILE A 49 14.90 -3.00 8.38
C ILE A 49 13.93 -4.17 8.62
N ASN A 50 13.02 -4.04 9.58
CA ASN A 50 12.04 -5.07 9.89
C ASN A 50 11.08 -5.34 8.72
N ALA A 51 10.65 -4.29 8.00
CA ALA A 51 9.84 -4.44 6.81
C ALA A 51 10.58 -5.18 5.68
N ALA A 52 11.86 -4.86 5.46
CA ALA A 52 12.69 -5.56 4.47
C ALA A 52 12.91 -7.04 4.84
N ARG A 53 13.17 -7.34 6.11
CA ARG A 53 13.30 -8.72 6.62
C ARG A 53 12.01 -9.53 6.42
N ARG A 54 10.85 -8.94 6.73
CA ARG A 54 9.54 -9.58 6.52
C ARG A 54 9.26 -9.89 5.06
N LYS A 55 9.63 -8.98 4.14
CA LYS A 55 9.49 -9.21 2.69
C LYS A 55 10.37 -10.36 2.21
N ARG A 56 11.63 -10.42 2.67
CA ARG A 56 12.58 -11.49 2.30
C ARG A 56 12.16 -12.87 2.81
N ARG A 57 11.50 -12.95 3.97
CA ARG A 57 11.08 -14.22 4.58
C ARG A 57 9.92 -14.91 3.87
N ASN A 58 9.15 -14.22 3.02
CA ASN A 58 8.02 -14.82 2.32
C ASN A 58 8.20 -14.76 0.79
N PRO A 59 9.04 -15.65 0.21
CA PRO A 59 9.28 -15.69 -1.23
C PRO A 59 8.08 -16.22 -2.05
N TYR A 60 7.09 -16.87 -1.42
CA TYR A 60 5.96 -17.51 -2.09
C TYR A 60 4.70 -16.64 -2.20
N ARG A 61 4.80 -15.35 -1.87
CA ARG A 61 3.66 -14.43 -1.95
C ARG A 61 3.53 -13.85 -3.37
N TYR A 62 3.10 -14.70 -4.31
CA TYR A 62 2.61 -14.28 -5.63
C TYR A 62 1.12 -13.92 -5.55
#